data_AF-A0A5E5ALM8-F1
#
_entry.id   AF-A0A5E5ALM8-F1
#
_cell.length_a   1.000
_cell.length_b   1.000
_cell.length_c   1.000
_cell.angle_alpha   90.00
_cell.angle_beta   90.00
_cell.angle_gamma   90.00
#
_symmetry.space_group_name_H-M   'P 1'
#
loop_
_entity.id
_entity.type
_entity.pdbx_description
1 polymer ?
#
loop_
_entity_poly.entity_id
_entity_poly.type
_entity_poly.pdbx_seq_one_letter_code
_entity_poly.pdbx_strand_id
1 'polypeptide(L)'
;MHNGTGDALQVSGSLWLHRGNSSLGGQARIALLEHIASQGSITAAAKAAGMSYKAAWDAVDAMNQLAGEPLVERSTGGRGGGGTRLTARGAKLVAAFRAVEAAQQQFLARVANDLEHFDEQWPVISRLGLQTSARNQLHGTITAIRHCGVNDEVTLTLPGGEAITASLTHHSTQTLGLTIGGQAFALIKAPWIDVARGADLAGLPTANRLSGTVDAVTDDAGQAEVILALPGGSRLAAVMPQETLTARGLMAGIGATAAFSAVSVIIGVMA
;
A
#
# COMPACT_ATOMS: atom_id res chain seq x y z
N MET A 1 -25.21 19.02 17.94
CA MET A 1 -24.34 19.66 16.92
C MET A 1 -22.91 19.23 17.22
N HIS A 2 -22.41 18.20 16.53
CA HIS A 2 -21.02 17.77 16.61
C HIS A 2 -20.53 17.63 15.17
N ASN A 3 -19.47 18.40 14.84
CA ASN A 3 -18.80 18.43 13.54
C ASN A 3 -18.11 17.10 13.27
N GLY A 4 -18.56 16.36 12.26
CA GLY A 4 -17.96 15.11 11.78
C GLY A 4 -17.34 15.27 10.39
N THR A 5 -16.51 16.29 10.17
CA THR A 5 -15.88 16.57 8.85
C THR A 5 -14.42 16.11 8.79
N GLY A 6 -14.07 15.03 9.50
CA GLY A 6 -12.69 14.53 9.61
C GLY A 6 -12.39 13.24 8.85
N ASP A 7 -13.42 12.52 8.38
CA ASP A 7 -13.29 11.13 7.91
C ASP A 7 -13.78 10.94 6.47
N ALA A 8 -13.82 12.02 5.68
CA ALA A 8 -14.24 11.95 4.29
C ALA A 8 -13.09 11.42 3.42
N LEU A 9 -13.37 10.39 2.62
CA LEU A 9 -12.44 9.82 1.65
C LEU A 9 -11.82 10.91 0.76
N GLN A 10 -10.50 11.10 0.88
CA GLN A 10 -9.77 12.06 0.05
C GLN A 10 -9.22 11.38 -1.19
N VAL A 11 -9.72 11.79 -2.36
CA VAL A 11 -9.16 11.37 -3.64
C VAL A 11 -8.09 12.38 -4.07
N SER A 12 -6.85 11.90 -4.19
CA SER A 12 -5.72 12.71 -4.70
C SER A 12 -5.14 12.09 -5.97
N GLY A 13 -4.53 12.92 -6.80
CA GLY A 13 -3.91 12.50 -8.05
C GLY A 13 -2.71 13.38 -8.37
N SER A 14 -1.78 12.83 -9.15
CA SER A 14 -0.61 13.55 -9.67
C SER A 14 -0.68 13.58 -11.19
N LEU A 15 -0.27 14.70 -11.79
CA LEU A 15 -0.24 14.90 -13.24
C LEU A 15 1.19 14.82 -13.77
N TRP A 16 1.42 13.97 -14.75
CA TRP A 16 2.68 13.87 -15.49
C TRP A 16 2.42 14.02 -16.98
N LEU A 17 3.24 14.84 -17.66
CA LEU A 17 3.18 15.01 -19.10
C LEU A 17 4.31 14.24 -19.78
N HIS A 18 3.96 13.40 -20.74
CA HIS A 18 4.89 12.58 -21.53
C HIS A 18 4.74 12.89 -23.01
N ARG A 19 5.86 12.84 -23.75
CA ARG A 19 5.88 12.86 -25.22
C ARG A 19 6.85 11.79 -25.70
N GLY A 20 6.32 10.70 -26.28
CA GLY A 20 7.12 9.52 -26.60
C GLY A 20 7.74 8.92 -25.32
N ASN A 21 9.05 8.63 -25.36
CA ASN A 21 9.77 8.05 -24.22
C ASN A 21 10.34 9.12 -23.25
N SER A 22 9.96 10.39 -23.41
CA SER A 22 10.50 11.49 -22.64
C SER A 22 9.42 12.13 -21.75
N SER A 23 9.74 12.31 -20.47
CA SER A 23 8.86 13.00 -19.51
C SER A 23 9.22 14.48 -19.44
N LEU A 24 8.25 15.33 -19.78
CA LEU A 24 8.36 16.78 -19.58
C LEU A 24 8.44 17.11 -18.08
N GLY A 25 7.92 16.21 -17.24
CA GLY A 25 7.89 16.28 -15.79
C GLY A 25 6.46 16.42 -15.25
N GLY A 26 6.37 16.56 -13.93
CA GLY A 26 5.14 16.89 -13.21
C GLY A 26 5.25 18.24 -12.49
N GLN A 27 4.50 18.37 -11.39
CA GLN A 27 4.35 19.61 -10.63
C GLN A 27 5.66 20.34 -10.31
N ALA A 28 6.72 19.62 -9.93
CA ALA A 28 7.98 20.21 -9.50
C ALA A 28 8.69 21.05 -10.59
N ARG A 29 8.62 20.64 -11.86
CA ARG A 29 9.26 21.38 -12.96
C ARG A 29 8.44 22.59 -13.39
N ILE A 30 7.11 22.51 -13.31
CA ILE A 30 6.23 23.64 -13.55
C ILE A 30 6.38 24.69 -12.44
N ALA A 31 6.46 24.25 -11.17
CA ALA A 31 6.75 25.13 -10.04
C ALA A 31 8.09 25.87 -10.20
N LEU A 32 9.13 25.19 -10.73
CA LEU A 32 10.40 25.86 -11.06
C LEU A 32 10.20 27.00 -12.07
N LEU A 33 9.45 26.77 -13.16
CA LEU A 33 9.17 27.82 -14.15
C LEU A 33 8.38 29.00 -13.56
N GLU A 34 7.42 28.74 -12.68
CA GLU A 34 6.65 29.79 -11.98
C GLU A 34 7.52 30.60 -11.01
N HIS A 35 8.43 29.94 -10.31
CA HIS A 35 9.38 30.63 -9.45
C HIS A 35 10.37 31.46 -10.28
N ILE A 36 10.80 31.00 -11.45
CA ILE A 36 11.60 31.81 -12.38
C ILE A 36 10.80 33.04 -12.83
N ALA A 37 9.51 32.85 -13.17
CA ALA A 37 8.65 33.94 -13.61
C ALA A 37 8.47 35.03 -12.53
N SER A 38 8.27 34.62 -11.28
CA SER A 38 8.01 35.54 -10.16
C SER A 38 9.28 36.17 -9.58
N GLN A 39 10.40 35.46 -9.58
CA GLN A 39 11.63 35.89 -8.88
C GLN A 39 12.70 36.44 -9.82
N GLY A 40 12.61 36.17 -11.13
CA GLY A 40 13.57 36.66 -12.11
C GLY A 40 14.99 36.08 -11.96
N SER A 41 15.17 35.02 -11.17
CA SER A 41 16.47 34.40 -10.86
C SER A 41 16.30 32.90 -10.72
N ILE A 42 17.09 32.13 -11.48
CA ILE A 42 17.06 30.67 -11.36
C ILE A 42 17.57 30.18 -10.00
N THR A 43 18.51 30.90 -9.38
CA THR A 43 19.05 30.51 -8.07
C THR A 43 17.98 30.62 -6.99
N ALA A 44 17.22 31.71 -7.01
CA ALA A 44 16.11 31.91 -6.08
C ALA A 44 14.99 30.89 -6.38
N ALA A 45 14.70 30.66 -7.66
CA ALA A 45 13.68 29.71 -8.08
C ALA A 45 14.00 28.26 -7.70
N ALA A 46 15.26 27.83 -7.85
CA ALA A 46 15.72 26.51 -7.43
C ALA A 46 15.52 26.31 -5.93
N LYS A 47 15.87 27.32 -5.11
CA LYS A 47 15.67 27.29 -3.66
C LYS A 47 14.19 27.17 -3.29
N ALA A 48 13.33 27.94 -3.94
CA ALA A 48 11.88 27.90 -3.70
C ALA A 48 11.25 26.57 -4.13
N ALA A 49 11.76 25.96 -5.21
CA ALA A 49 11.35 24.64 -5.70
C ALA A 49 11.98 23.46 -4.93
N GLY A 50 12.81 23.71 -3.91
CA GLY A 50 13.52 22.65 -3.17
C GLY A 50 14.59 21.91 -3.99
N MET A 51 15.10 22.51 -5.05
CA MET A 51 16.09 21.93 -5.97
C MET A 51 17.48 22.55 -5.79
N SER A 52 18.53 21.78 -6.12
CA SER A 52 19.86 22.35 -6.29
C SER A 52 19.90 23.22 -7.56
N TYR A 53 20.77 24.23 -7.58
CA TYR A 53 20.97 25.09 -8.76
C TYR A 53 21.27 24.28 -10.03
N LYS A 54 22.09 23.23 -9.91
CA LYS A 54 22.41 22.33 -11.02
C LYS A 54 21.16 21.56 -11.48
N ALA A 55 20.40 20.98 -10.55
CA ALA A 55 19.18 20.25 -10.87
C ALA A 55 18.12 21.14 -11.54
N ALA A 56 18.03 22.42 -11.17
CA ALA A 56 17.16 23.38 -11.83
C ALA A 56 17.57 23.63 -13.29
N TRP A 57 18.87 23.80 -13.57
CA TRP A 57 19.36 23.92 -14.94
C TRP A 57 19.14 22.65 -15.75
N ASP A 58 19.46 21.48 -15.20
CA ASP A 58 19.24 20.19 -15.86
C ASP A 58 17.75 20.00 -16.21
N ALA A 59 16.84 20.41 -15.32
CA ALA A 59 15.41 20.37 -15.57
C ALA A 59 14.97 21.33 -16.68
N VAL A 60 15.48 22.57 -16.71
CA VAL A 60 15.20 23.54 -17.76
C VAL A 60 15.70 23.04 -19.12
N ASP A 61 16.90 22.48 -19.17
CA ASP A 61 17.49 21.97 -20.41
C ASP A 61 16.70 20.76 -20.95
N ALA A 62 16.28 19.85 -20.07
CA ALA A 62 15.41 18.74 -20.46
C ALA A 62 14.05 19.23 -21.02
N MET A 63 13.46 20.27 -20.43
CA MET A 63 12.20 20.82 -20.92
C MET A 63 12.39 21.58 -22.26
N ASN A 64 13.51 22.28 -22.45
CA ASN A 64 13.84 22.96 -23.71
C ASN A 64 14.00 21.95 -24.85
N GLN A 65 14.71 20.84 -24.62
CA GLN A 65 14.86 19.76 -25.60
C GLN A 65 13.51 19.20 -26.05
N LEU A 66 12.59 19.02 -25.09
CA LEU A 66 11.25 18.50 -25.38
C LEU A 66 10.32 19.50 -26.05
N ALA A 67 10.45 20.78 -25.69
CA ALA A 67 9.69 21.87 -26.28
C ALA A 67 10.15 22.19 -27.71
N GLY A 68 11.40 21.87 -28.04
CA GLY A 68 12.05 22.21 -29.32
C GLY A 68 12.45 23.69 -29.42
N GLU A 69 12.21 24.47 -28.38
CA GLU A 69 12.54 25.90 -28.29
C GLU A 69 12.77 26.30 -26.82
N PRO A 70 13.51 27.39 -26.53
CA PRO A 70 13.79 27.82 -25.17
C PRO A 70 12.51 28.26 -24.41
N LEU A 71 12.30 27.68 -23.23
CA LEU A 71 11.25 28.06 -22.28
C LEU A 71 11.70 29.16 -21.33
N VAL A 72 13.01 29.35 -21.19
CA VAL A 72 13.65 30.27 -20.27
C VAL A 72 14.74 31.05 -21.00
N GLU A 73 14.78 32.36 -20.79
CA GLU A 73 15.80 33.26 -21.30
C GLU A 73 16.67 33.81 -20.16
N ARG A 74 17.97 33.99 -20.43
CA ARG A 74 18.91 34.65 -19.53
C ARG A 74 19.09 36.09 -19.98
N SER A 75 18.92 37.06 -19.10
CA SER A 75 19.36 38.43 -19.37
C SER A 75 20.83 38.58 -18.98
N THR A 76 21.68 38.97 -19.93
CA THR A 76 23.08 39.30 -19.67
C THR A 76 23.17 40.79 -19.30
N GLY A 77 23.63 41.12 -18.09
CA GLY A 77 23.83 42.54 -17.75
C GLY A 77 24.34 42.87 -16.35
N GLY A 78 25.56 43.42 -16.29
CA GLY A 78 25.99 44.44 -15.31
C GLY A 78 26.29 44.01 -13.87
N ARG A 79 26.83 44.98 -13.10
CA ARG A 79 27.48 44.87 -11.77
C ARG A 79 26.57 44.33 -10.62
N GLY A 80 25.43 43.72 -10.95
CA GLY A 80 24.46 43.10 -10.04
C GLY A 80 23.94 41.72 -10.46
N GLY A 81 24.46 41.13 -11.55
CA GLY A 81 24.15 39.75 -11.96
C GLY A 81 23.01 39.62 -12.98
N GLY A 82 23.17 38.70 -13.93
CA GLY A 82 22.18 38.41 -14.97
C GLY A 82 20.92 37.75 -14.41
N GLY A 83 19.77 38.08 -14.99
CA GLY A 83 18.46 37.56 -14.60
C GLY A 83 18.04 36.35 -15.42
N THR A 84 16.97 35.69 -14.99
CA THR A 84 16.36 34.56 -15.70
C THR A 84 14.86 34.78 -15.78
N ARG A 85 14.27 34.72 -16.98
CA ARG A 85 12.83 34.96 -17.22
C ARG A 85 12.25 33.88 -18.09
N LEU A 86 10.93 33.67 -18.01
CA LEU A 86 10.23 32.78 -18.94
C LEU A 86 10.10 33.45 -20.31
N THR A 87 10.25 32.64 -21.36
CA THR A 87 9.83 33.05 -22.70
C THR A 87 8.30 33.01 -22.81
N ALA A 88 7.76 33.60 -23.87
CA ALA A 88 6.33 33.48 -24.18
C ALA A 88 5.88 32.01 -24.28
N ARG A 89 6.77 31.12 -24.75
CA ARG A 89 6.50 29.68 -24.79
C ARG A 89 6.46 29.05 -23.40
N GLY A 90 7.43 29.38 -22.55
CA GLY A 90 7.46 28.95 -21.15
C GLY A 90 6.18 29.33 -20.41
N ALA A 91 5.73 30.57 -20.58
CA ALA A 91 4.48 31.04 -19.99
C ALA A 91 3.25 30.25 -20.49
N LYS A 92 3.16 29.99 -21.81
CA LYS A 92 2.07 29.17 -22.39
C LYS A 92 2.08 27.74 -21.86
N LEU A 93 3.25 27.14 -21.65
CA LEU A 93 3.37 25.79 -21.11
C LEU A 93 2.83 25.72 -19.67
N VAL A 94 3.23 26.66 -18.81
CA VAL A 94 2.73 26.76 -17.43
C VAL A 94 1.20 26.91 -17.44
N ALA A 95 0.66 27.82 -18.26
CA ALA A 95 -0.78 28.03 -18.37
C ALA A 95 -1.53 26.77 -18.83
N ALA A 96 -1.01 26.06 -19.84
CA ALA A 96 -1.60 24.82 -20.32
C ALA A 96 -1.59 23.72 -19.24
N PHE A 97 -0.49 23.58 -18.50
CA PHE A 97 -0.41 22.62 -17.40
C PHE A 97 -1.44 22.93 -16.30
N ARG A 98 -1.54 24.20 -15.87
CA ARG A 98 -2.50 24.61 -14.84
C ARG A 98 -3.95 24.42 -15.27
N ALA A 99 -4.26 24.60 -16.55
CA ALA A 99 -5.59 24.31 -17.08
C ALA A 99 -5.95 22.81 -16.98
N VAL A 100 -4.99 21.93 -17.31
CA VAL A 100 -5.19 20.48 -17.20
C VAL A 100 -5.27 20.05 -15.73
N GLU A 101 -4.43 20.59 -14.86
CA GLU A 101 -4.46 20.32 -13.43
C GLU A 101 -5.80 20.76 -12.81
N ALA A 102 -6.31 21.94 -13.18
CA ALA A 102 -7.63 22.40 -12.72
C ALA A 102 -8.75 21.46 -13.19
N ALA A 103 -8.70 20.98 -14.43
CA ALA A 103 -9.67 20.00 -14.95
C ALA A 103 -9.57 18.66 -14.19
N GLN A 104 -8.36 18.21 -13.88
CA GLN A 104 -8.14 17.01 -13.06
C GLN A 104 -8.70 17.19 -11.65
N GLN A 105 -8.43 18.31 -10.98
CA GLN A 105 -8.95 18.59 -9.65
C GLN A 105 -10.48 18.62 -9.63
N GLN A 106 -11.11 19.22 -10.65
CA GLN A 106 -12.56 19.20 -10.79
C GLN A 106 -13.10 17.80 -11.01
N PHE A 107 -12.42 16.97 -11.82
CA PHE A 107 -12.79 15.57 -12.01
C PHE A 107 -12.68 14.78 -10.70
N LEU A 108 -11.56 14.90 -9.98
CA LEU A 108 -11.35 14.21 -8.71
C LEU A 108 -12.35 14.67 -7.64
N ALA A 109 -12.71 15.96 -7.60
CA ALA A 109 -13.73 16.45 -6.69
C ALA A 109 -15.13 15.89 -7.00
N ARG A 110 -15.47 15.72 -8.29
CA ARG A 110 -16.72 15.06 -8.69
C ARG A 110 -16.73 13.59 -8.28
N VAL A 111 -15.62 12.89 -8.55
CA VAL A 111 -15.45 11.50 -8.12
C VAL A 111 -15.56 11.39 -6.61
N ALA A 112 -14.90 12.26 -5.84
CA ALA A 112 -14.99 12.25 -4.39
C ALA A 112 -16.44 12.47 -3.87
N ASN A 113 -17.21 13.36 -4.50
CA ASN A 113 -18.62 13.58 -4.16
C ASN A 113 -19.50 12.38 -4.55
N ASP A 114 -19.26 11.75 -5.70
CA ASP A 114 -19.98 10.54 -6.11
C ASP A 114 -19.64 9.33 -5.22
N LEU A 115 -18.42 9.33 -4.65
CA LEU A 115 -17.94 8.34 -3.68
C LEU A 115 -18.50 8.55 -2.25
N GLU A 116 -19.34 9.55 -1.97
CA GLU A 116 -20.04 9.63 -0.67
C GLU A 116 -20.96 8.42 -0.42
N HIS A 117 -21.25 7.60 -1.44
CA HIS A 117 -21.95 6.32 -1.32
C HIS A 117 -21.01 5.09 -1.15
N PHE A 118 -19.70 5.29 -1.06
CA PHE A 118 -18.69 4.22 -0.99
C PHE A 118 -18.27 3.83 0.43
N ASP A 119 -18.85 4.41 1.48
CA ASP A 119 -18.56 4.02 2.88
C ASP A 119 -18.78 2.52 3.12
N GLU A 120 -19.75 1.91 2.43
CA GLU A 120 -20.01 0.46 2.49
C GLU A 120 -18.93 -0.38 1.78
N GLN A 121 -18.17 0.22 0.85
CA GLN A 121 -17.15 -0.45 0.03
C GLN A 121 -15.70 -0.16 0.49
N TRP A 122 -15.50 0.82 1.38
CA TRP A 122 -14.18 1.12 1.94
C TRP A 122 -13.46 -0.08 2.56
N PRO A 123 -14.13 -1.03 3.25
CA PRO A 123 -13.50 -2.26 3.72
C PRO A 123 -12.91 -3.11 2.58
N VAL A 124 -13.42 -3.00 1.35
CA VAL A 124 -12.90 -3.71 0.17
C VAL A 124 -11.72 -2.97 -0.44
N ILE A 125 -11.77 -1.64 -0.54
CA ILE A 125 -10.68 -0.83 -1.10
C ILE A 125 -9.45 -0.86 -0.18
N SER A 126 -9.66 -0.78 1.14
CA SER A 126 -8.60 -0.92 2.14
C SER A 126 -7.93 -2.32 2.13
N ARG A 127 -8.68 -3.38 1.84
CA ARG A 127 -8.12 -4.74 1.61
C ARG A 127 -7.17 -4.81 0.41
N LEU A 128 -7.36 -3.94 -0.59
CA LEU A 128 -6.56 -3.93 -1.82
C LEU A 128 -5.29 -3.07 -1.72
N GLY A 129 -5.21 -2.15 -0.74
CA GLY A 129 -4.10 -1.21 -0.59
C GLY A 129 -2.90 -1.74 0.21
N LEU A 130 -3.08 -2.77 1.04
CA LEU A 130 -2.01 -3.32 1.87
C LEU A 130 -1.25 -4.42 1.11
N GLN A 131 -0.01 -4.13 0.71
CA GLN A 131 0.90 -5.12 0.14
C GLN A 131 1.90 -5.58 1.18
N THR A 132 1.89 -6.87 1.52
CA THR A 132 2.88 -7.46 2.43
C THR A 132 3.46 -8.75 1.84
N SER A 133 4.62 -9.18 2.36
CA SER A 133 5.20 -10.48 1.99
C SER A 133 4.51 -11.67 2.66
N ALA A 134 3.55 -11.43 3.57
CA ALA A 134 2.76 -12.49 4.17
C ALA A 134 1.67 -12.92 3.18
N ARG A 135 1.70 -14.19 2.75
CA ARG A 135 0.76 -14.73 1.78
C ARG A 135 -0.63 -14.99 2.36
N ASN A 136 -0.74 -15.04 3.68
CA ASN A 136 -2.01 -15.22 4.37
C ASN A 136 -2.41 -13.90 5.01
N GLN A 137 -3.45 -13.28 4.45
CA GLN A 137 -4.09 -12.11 5.01
C GLN A 137 -5.56 -12.45 5.24
N LEU A 138 -5.92 -12.66 6.50
CA LEU A 138 -7.24 -13.14 6.89
C LEU A 138 -7.96 -12.08 7.69
N HIS A 139 -9.12 -11.67 7.21
CA HIS A 139 -9.93 -10.64 7.85
C HIS A 139 -10.94 -11.27 8.78
N GLY A 140 -11.19 -10.63 9.93
CA GLY A 140 -12.16 -11.13 10.89
C GLY A 140 -12.52 -10.08 11.93
N THR A 141 -13.32 -10.53 12.89
CA THR A 141 -13.76 -9.72 14.04
C THR A 141 -13.06 -10.21 15.29
N ILE A 142 -12.57 -9.28 16.10
CA ILE A 142 -11.96 -9.61 17.40
C ILE A 142 -13.08 -10.05 18.34
N THR A 143 -13.02 -11.29 18.82
CA THR A 143 -14.06 -11.85 19.70
C THR A 143 -13.59 -12.03 21.13
N ALA A 144 -12.28 -12.10 21.36
CA ALA A 144 -11.71 -12.15 22.70
C ALA A 144 -10.35 -11.44 22.76
N ILE A 145 -10.06 -10.81 23.90
CA ILE A 145 -8.75 -10.28 24.26
C ILE A 145 -8.48 -10.71 25.70
N ARG A 146 -7.40 -11.45 25.92
CA ARG A 146 -6.99 -11.93 27.24
C ARG A 146 -5.61 -11.39 27.57
N HIS A 147 -5.50 -10.67 28.67
CA HIS A 147 -4.21 -10.22 29.17
C HIS A 147 -3.45 -11.36 29.86
N CYS A 148 -2.22 -11.62 29.41
CA CYS A 148 -1.36 -12.72 29.84
C CYS A 148 0.02 -12.18 30.29
N GLY A 149 0.03 -11.16 31.15
CA GLY A 149 1.26 -10.56 31.68
C GLY A 149 1.92 -9.62 30.68
N VAL A 150 3.02 -10.03 30.05
CA VAL A 150 3.70 -9.18 29.05
C VAL A 150 2.96 -9.15 27.71
N ASN A 151 2.27 -10.25 27.40
CA ASN A 151 1.55 -10.43 26.15
C ASN A 151 0.04 -10.46 26.39
N ASP A 152 -0.71 -10.08 25.39
CA ASP A 152 -2.13 -10.36 25.26
C ASP A 152 -2.33 -11.45 24.22
N GLU A 153 -3.32 -12.31 24.46
CA GLU A 153 -3.87 -13.19 23.45
C GLU A 153 -5.15 -12.59 22.87
N VAL A 154 -5.16 -12.44 21.56
CA VAL A 154 -6.28 -11.87 20.80
C VAL A 154 -6.85 -12.95 19.91
N THR A 155 -8.15 -13.18 19.99
CA THR A 155 -8.87 -14.13 19.13
C THR A 155 -9.62 -13.38 18.04
N LEU A 156 -9.31 -13.69 16.79
CA LEU A 156 -9.94 -13.19 15.57
C LEU A 156 -10.84 -14.28 14.98
N THR A 157 -12.14 -14.01 14.86
CA THR A 157 -13.09 -14.93 14.21
C THR A 157 -13.27 -14.53 12.75
N LEU A 158 -13.02 -15.48 11.85
CA LEU A 158 -13.18 -15.33 10.41
C LEU A 158 -14.68 -15.42 10.02
N PRO A 159 -15.07 -14.95 8.82
CA PRO A 159 -16.45 -15.06 8.33
C PRO A 159 -17.00 -16.50 8.29
N GLY A 160 -16.15 -17.51 8.13
CA GLY A 160 -16.54 -18.93 8.19
C GLY A 160 -16.74 -19.50 9.58
N GLY A 161 -16.53 -18.69 10.63
CA GLY A 161 -16.64 -19.10 12.04
C GLY A 161 -15.36 -19.68 12.62
N GLU A 162 -14.31 -19.88 11.81
CA GLU A 162 -13.02 -20.32 12.31
C GLU A 162 -12.34 -19.22 13.15
N ALA A 163 -11.63 -19.61 14.21
CA ALA A 163 -10.97 -18.68 15.12
C ALA A 163 -9.44 -18.78 14.99
N ILE A 164 -8.79 -17.61 14.97
CA ILE A 164 -7.33 -17.46 14.98
C ILE A 164 -6.93 -16.77 16.27
N THR A 165 -6.00 -17.37 17.01
CA THR A 165 -5.37 -16.79 18.18
C THR A 165 -4.02 -16.20 17.81
N ALA A 166 -3.84 -14.92 18.15
CA ALA A 166 -2.58 -14.20 18.04
C ALA A 166 -2.05 -13.83 19.43
N SER A 167 -0.74 -13.92 19.63
CA SER A 167 -0.07 -13.45 20.84
C SER A 167 0.77 -12.23 20.49
N LEU A 168 0.41 -11.07 21.04
CA LEU A 168 1.11 -9.80 20.84
C LEU A 168 1.41 -9.12 22.17
N THR A 169 2.33 -8.16 22.20
CA THR A 169 2.63 -7.42 23.43
C THR A 169 1.41 -6.61 23.89
N HIS A 170 1.24 -6.44 25.19
CA HIS A 170 0.15 -5.61 25.72
C HIS A 170 0.17 -4.19 25.15
N HIS A 171 1.37 -3.63 24.94
CA HIS A 171 1.54 -2.32 24.31
C HIS A 171 0.99 -2.28 22.87
N SER A 172 1.17 -3.35 22.08
CA SER A 172 0.61 -3.43 20.73
C SER A 172 -0.92 -3.43 20.75
N THR A 173 -1.56 -4.14 21.70
CA THR A 173 -3.03 -4.13 21.87
C THR A 173 -3.54 -2.72 22.13
N GLN A 174 -2.87 -1.98 23.02
CA GLN A 174 -3.23 -0.60 23.37
C GLN A 174 -3.03 0.36 22.21
N THR A 175 -1.86 0.31 21.56
CA THR A 175 -1.49 1.20 20.46
C THR A 175 -2.40 0.99 19.24
N LEU A 176 -2.80 -0.25 18.95
CA LEU A 176 -3.74 -0.57 17.87
C LEU A 176 -5.21 -0.34 18.26
N GLY A 177 -5.51 0.03 19.51
CA GLY A 177 -6.87 0.27 19.97
C GLY A 177 -7.78 -0.96 19.85
N LEU A 178 -7.25 -2.16 20.04
CA LEU A 178 -8.01 -3.40 19.83
C LEU A 178 -9.16 -3.51 20.82
N THR A 179 -10.37 -3.75 20.30
CA THR A 179 -11.59 -3.89 21.10
C THR A 179 -12.37 -5.12 20.64
N ILE A 180 -13.07 -5.78 21.57
CA ILE A 180 -13.99 -6.88 21.23
C ILE A 180 -15.13 -6.30 20.37
N GLY A 181 -15.42 -6.97 19.26
CA GLY A 181 -16.31 -6.49 18.20
C GLY A 181 -15.61 -5.67 17.11
N GLY A 182 -14.36 -5.25 17.33
CA GLY A 182 -13.57 -4.51 16.36
C GLY A 182 -13.17 -5.36 15.15
N GLN A 183 -13.05 -4.73 13.98
CA GLN A 183 -12.54 -5.36 12.76
C GLN A 183 -11.01 -5.35 12.75
N ALA A 184 -10.41 -6.48 12.38
CA ALA A 184 -8.96 -6.60 12.25
C ALA A 184 -8.59 -7.63 11.17
N PHE A 185 -7.30 -7.70 10.85
CA PHE A 185 -6.76 -8.72 9.97
C PHE A 185 -5.51 -9.37 10.55
N ALA A 186 -5.36 -10.66 10.28
CA ALA A 186 -4.21 -11.47 10.63
C ALA A 186 -3.30 -11.63 9.42
N LEU A 187 -2.02 -11.34 9.60
CA LEU A 187 -0.95 -11.61 8.64
C LEU A 187 -0.11 -12.79 9.14
N ILE A 188 0.01 -13.82 8.30
CA ILE A 188 0.80 -15.02 8.61
C ILE A 188 1.65 -15.37 7.39
N LYS A 189 2.96 -15.54 7.61
CA LYS A 189 3.87 -15.96 6.53
C LYS A 189 3.63 -17.43 6.21
N ALA A 190 3.59 -17.79 4.93
CA ALA A 190 3.35 -19.19 4.51
C ALA A 190 4.31 -20.22 5.13
N PRO A 191 5.62 -19.94 5.33
CA PRO A 191 6.55 -20.87 5.97
C PRO A 191 6.33 -21.07 7.48
N TRP A 192 5.40 -20.33 8.10
CA TRP A 192 5.03 -20.53 9.51
C TRP A 192 3.80 -21.41 9.69
N ILE A 193 3.18 -21.85 8.59
CA ILE A 193 2.00 -22.71 8.60
C ILE A 193 2.45 -24.12 8.24
N ASP A 194 2.28 -25.04 9.17
CA ASP A 194 2.33 -26.47 8.90
C ASP A 194 0.97 -26.94 8.39
N VAL A 195 0.96 -27.92 7.48
CA VAL A 195 -0.26 -28.63 7.09
C VAL A 195 -0.05 -30.11 7.34
N ALA A 196 -0.99 -30.74 8.03
CA ALA A 196 -0.91 -32.14 8.39
C ALA A 196 -2.31 -32.77 8.52
N ARG A 197 -2.35 -34.09 8.70
CA ARG A 197 -3.58 -34.86 8.83
C ARG A 197 -3.44 -35.99 9.84
N GLY A 198 -4.55 -36.40 10.44
CA GLY A 198 -4.58 -37.55 11.34
C GLY A 198 -3.53 -37.45 12.46
N ALA A 199 -2.73 -38.50 12.62
CA ALA A 199 -1.70 -38.58 13.64
C ALA A 199 -0.55 -37.56 13.45
N ASP A 200 -0.31 -37.07 12.24
CA ASP A 200 0.76 -36.10 11.95
C ASP A 200 0.49 -34.71 12.55
N LEU A 201 -0.71 -34.50 13.06
CA LEU A 201 -1.06 -33.31 13.84
C LEU A 201 -0.43 -33.33 15.24
N ALA A 202 0.01 -34.48 15.72
CA ALA A 202 0.70 -34.62 17.00
C ALA A 202 2.05 -33.90 16.97
N GLY A 203 2.30 -33.05 17.96
CA GLY A 203 3.51 -32.23 18.05
C GLY A 203 3.47 -30.89 17.31
N LEU A 204 2.45 -30.65 16.48
CA LEU A 204 2.23 -29.34 15.87
C LEU A 204 1.52 -28.36 16.84
N PRO A 205 1.68 -27.03 16.65
CA PRO A 205 1.01 -26.03 17.46
C PRO A 205 -0.50 -26.26 17.56
N THR A 206 -1.05 -26.06 18.76
CA THR A 206 -2.48 -26.25 19.05
C THR A 206 -3.26 -24.94 19.11
N ALA A 207 -2.58 -23.81 19.23
CA ALA A 207 -3.20 -22.49 19.34
C ALA A 207 -4.06 -22.14 18.13
N ASN A 208 -3.62 -22.54 16.93
CA ASN A 208 -4.37 -22.39 15.69
C ASN A 208 -4.41 -23.71 14.96
N ARG A 209 -5.62 -24.24 14.73
CA ARG A 209 -5.86 -25.43 13.90
C ARG A 209 -7.06 -25.17 13.01
N LEU A 210 -6.80 -24.99 11.71
CA LEU A 210 -7.80 -24.65 10.72
C LEU A 210 -7.95 -25.81 9.73
N SER A 211 -9.04 -26.55 9.86
CA SER A 211 -9.33 -27.70 9.00
C SER A 211 -9.95 -27.25 7.68
N GLY A 212 -9.51 -27.87 6.59
CA GLY A 212 -9.95 -27.54 5.25
C GLY A 212 -9.62 -28.65 4.27
N THR A 213 -9.75 -28.34 2.98
CA THR A 213 -9.40 -29.25 1.88
C THR A 213 -8.24 -28.67 1.10
N VAL A 214 -7.25 -29.49 0.75
CA VAL A 214 -6.15 -29.07 -0.12
C VAL A 214 -6.72 -28.76 -1.49
N ASP A 215 -6.63 -27.50 -1.91
CA ASP A 215 -7.14 -27.01 -3.19
C ASP A 215 -6.09 -27.19 -4.29
N ALA A 216 -4.84 -26.82 -4.01
CA ALA A 216 -3.73 -26.90 -4.94
C ALA A 216 -2.42 -27.19 -4.22
N VAL A 217 -1.51 -27.85 -4.93
CA VAL A 217 -0.12 -28.04 -4.52
C VAL A 217 0.77 -27.66 -5.70
N THR A 218 1.77 -26.83 -5.44
CA THR A 218 2.78 -26.43 -6.43
C THR A 218 4.17 -26.74 -5.88
N ASP A 219 4.95 -27.52 -6.60
CA ASP A 219 6.32 -27.85 -6.23
C ASP A 219 7.31 -26.97 -7.01
N ASP A 220 8.26 -26.37 -6.30
CA ASP A 220 9.37 -25.62 -6.87
C ASP A 220 10.66 -25.82 -6.05
N ALA A 221 11.74 -26.23 -6.72
CA ALA A 221 13.08 -26.38 -6.14
C ALA A 221 13.15 -27.12 -4.78
N GLY A 222 12.33 -28.16 -4.58
CA GLY A 222 12.30 -28.95 -3.33
C GLY A 222 11.47 -28.35 -2.19
N GLN A 223 10.78 -27.23 -2.45
CA GLN A 223 9.71 -26.68 -1.61
C GLN A 223 8.36 -26.91 -2.30
N ALA A 224 7.34 -27.11 -1.48
CA ALA A 224 5.96 -27.25 -1.91
C ALA A 224 5.13 -26.10 -1.32
N GLU A 225 4.44 -25.36 -2.17
CA GLU A 225 3.36 -24.45 -1.78
C GLU A 225 2.03 -25.22 -1.78
N VAL A 226 1.38 -25.27 -0.62
CA VAL A 226 0.08 -25.92 -0.42
C VAL A 226 -0.97 -24.85 -0.19
N ILE A 227 -2.02 -24.86 -1.00
CA ILE A 227 -3.19 -24.00 -0.82
C ILE A 227 -4.31 -24.83 -0.16
N LEU A 228 -4.71 -24.44 1.05
CA LEU A 228 -5.80 -25.05 1.80
C LEU A 228 -7.05 -24.17 1.71
N ALA A 229 -8.13 -24.69 1.17
CA ALA A 229 -9.44 -24.05 1.18
C ALA A 229 -10.15 -24.33 2.51
N LEU A 230 -10.53 -23.27 3.21
CA LEU A 230 -11.30 -23.31 4.45
C LEU A 230 -12.81 -23.31 4.15
N PRO A 231 -13.65 -23.90 5.03
CA PRO A 231 -15.11 -23.87 4.90
C PRO A 231 -15.69 -22.47 4.67
N GLY A 232 -15.12 -21.44 5.30
CA GLY A 232 -15.51 -20.04 5.13
C GLY A 232 -15.17 -19.38 3.79
N GLY A 233 -14.68 -20.14 2.80
CA GLY A 233 -14.26 -19.63 1.48
C GLY A 233 -12.88 -18.95 1.47
N SER A 234 -12.26 -18.77 2.63
CA SER A 234 -10.88 -18.29 2.74
C SER A 234 -9.88 -19.36 2.29
N ARG A 235 -8.72 -18.91 1.79
CA ARG A 235 -7.62 -19.79 1.38
C ARG A 235 -6.38 -19.49 2.20
N LEU A 236 -5.67 -20.54 2.60
CA LEU A 236 -4.40 -20.48 3.30
C LEU A 236 -3.29 -21.03 2.41
N ALA A 237 -2.21 -20.27 2.25
CA ALA A 237 -0.97 -20.72 1.64
C ALA A 237 0.02 -21.15 2.73
N ALA A 238 0.51 -22.37 2.61
CA ALA A 238 1.60 -22.93 3.42
C ALA A 238 2.78 -23.29 2.52
N VAL A 239 4.00 -23.13 3.01
CA VAL A 239 5.21 -23.58 2.30
C VAL A 239 5.95 -24.56 3.19
N MET A 240 6.28 -25.73 2.65
CA MET A 240 7.00 -26.79 3.35
C MET A 240 7.94 -27.55 2.43
N PRO A 241 8.93 -28.30 2.96
CA PRO A 241 9.76 -29.17 2.14
C PRO A 241 8.93 -30.24 1.40
N GLN A 242 9.29 -30.54 0.16
CA GLN A 242 8.58 -31.54 -0.66
C GLN A 242 8.56 -32.94 -0.01
N GLU A 243 9.62 -33.28 0.74
CA GLU A 243 9.67 -34.52 1.53
C GLU A 243 8.57 -34.57 2.60
N THR A 244 8.28 -33.44 3.25
CA THR A 244 7.21 -33.33 4.26
C THR A 244 5.82 -33.46 3.63
N LEU A 245 5.60 -32.82 2.48
CA LEU A 245 4.36 -32.96 1.71
C LEU A 245 4.09 -34.44 1.38
N THR A 246 5.11 -35.13 0.86
CA THR A 246 5.04 -36.54 0.46
C THR A 246 4.80 -37.45 1.66
N ALA A 247 5.56 -37.25 2.75
CA ALA A 247 5.42 -38.03 3.98
C ALA A 247 4.02 -37.90 4.61
N ARG A 248 3.41 -36.71 4.53
CA ARG A 248 2.05 -36.43 5.06
C ARG A 248 0.93 -36.78 4.06
N GLY A 249 1.26 -37.27 2.87
CA GLY A 249 0.30 -37.67 1.84
C GLY A 249 -0.66 -36.54 1.44
N LEU A 250 -0.15 -35.31 1.33
CA LEU A 250 -0.92 -34.14 0.96
C LEU A 250 -1.03 -34.02 -0.57
N MET A 251 -2.25 -34.05 -1.10
CA MET A 251 -2.55 -33.82 -2.51
C MET A 251 -3.91 -33.13 -2.65
N ALA A 252 -4.18 -32.53 -3.81
CA ALA A 252 -5.43 -31.84 -4.07
C ALA A 252 -6.67 -32.73 -3.83
N GLY A 253 -7.72 -32.15 -3.26
CA GLY A 253 -8.97 -32.81 -2.89
C GLY A 253 -8.96 -33.49 -1.52
N ILE A 254 -7.83 -33.50 -0.80
CA ILE A 254 -7.72 -34.19 0.48
C ILE A 254 -7.99 -33.25 1.66
N GLY A 255 -8.75 -33.74 2.65
CA GLY A 255 -8.93 -33.07 3.93
C GLY A 255 -7.64 -33.04 4.76
N ALA A 256 -7.24 -31.83 5.18
CA ALA A 256 -6.05 -31.56 5.97
C ALA A 256 -6.30 -30.41 6.96
N THR A 257 -5.39 -30.20 7.91
CA THR A 257 -5.47 -29.13 8.91
C THR A 257 -4.20 -28.32 8.92
N ALA A 258 -4.34 -27.01 8.75
CA ALA A 258 -3.27 -26.05 8.96
C ALA A 258 -3.04 -25.82 10.46
N ALA A 259 -1.79 -25.78 10.89
CA ALA A 259 -1.40 -25.55 12.27
C ALA A 259 -0.27 -24.52 12.37
N PHE A 260 -0.40 -23.55 13.28
CA PHE A 260 0.61 -22.50 13.49
C PHE A 260 0.52 -21.90 14.89
N SER A 261 1.62 -21.31 15.35
CA SER A 261 1.70 -20.71 16.69
C SER A 261 1.03 -19.35 16.75
N ALA A 262 0.52 -18.98 17.93
CA ALA A 262 -0.08 -17.65 18.15
C ALA A 262 0.94 -16.51 17.98
N VAL A 263 2.23 -16.75 18.24
CA VAL A 263 3.30 -15.75 18.05
C VAL A 263 3.67 -15.54 16.58
N SER A 264 3.22 -16.42 15.69
CA SER A 264 3.43 -16.31 14.24
C SER A 264 2.35 -15.48 13.55
N VAL A 265 1.41 -14.91 14.31
CA VAL A 265 0.30 -14.11 13.80
C VAL A 265 0.54 -12.64 14.12
N ILE A 266 0.61 -11.81 13.09
CA ILE A 266 0.64 -10.34 13.24
C ILE A 266 -0.78 -9.83 13.05
N ILE A 267 -1.26 -9.01 13.98
CA ILE A 267 -2.56 -8.34 13.88
C ILE A 267 -2.37 -6.91 13.36
N GLY A 268 -3.18 -6.53 12.38
CA GLY A 268 -3.35 -5.16 11.94
C GLY A 268 -4.81 -4.73 12.00
N VAL A 269 -5.03 -3.43 12.13
CA VAL A 269 -6.34 -2.78 12.00
C VAL A 269 -6.27 -1.77 10.86
N MET A 270 -7.42 -1.49 10.24
CA MET A 270 -7.51 -0.36 9.32
C MET A 270 -7.62 0.91 10.17
N ALA A 271 -6.74 1.87 9.92
CA ALA A 271 -6.83 3.21 10.46
C ALA A 271 -7.75 4.08 9.60
#